data_AF-A0A642C5N3-F1
#
_entry.id   AF-A0A642C5N3-F1
#
_cell.length_a   1.000
_cell.length_b   1.000
_cell.length_c   1.000
_cell.angle_alpha   90.00
_cell.angle_beta   90.00
_cell.angle_gamma   90.00
#
_symmetry.space_group_name_H-M   'P 1'
#
loop_
_entity.id
_entity.type
_entity.pdbx_description
1 polymer ?
#
loop_
_entity_poly.entity_id
_entity_poly.type
_entity_poly.pdbx_seq_one_letter_code
_entity_poly.pdbx_strand_id
1 'polypeptide(L)'
;HKKYHYVFREYPDSKVITVDDDLIYPRNTVERLLSLSYQYPDTVCGNVIRKIHMDGNSFSVYRKWTKVFTMPVNSSLQNVAIGCGGIYYPPHWYGEELFDWKIISEHCPSADDLWLKANELKRRVKVTGGGEFYPRPIELPQTQNNSLQKKNNGKTNLNDKQWKSLNELWKLDELYCINGK
;
A
#
# COMPACT_ATOMS: atom_id res chain seq x y z
N HIS A 1 9.13 -6.17 4.34
CA HIS A 1 8.86 -7.01 3.15
C HIS A 1 8.67 -8.50 3.45
N LYS A 2 8.81 -8.98 4.70
CA LYS A 2 8.81 -10.44 4.96
C LYS A 2 7.43 -11.06 5.07
N LYS A 3 6.43 -10.31 5.58
CA LYS A 3 5.10 -10.87 5.92
C LYS A 3 4.31 -11.41 4.73
N TYR A 4 4.40 -10.76 3.57
CA TYR A 4 3.60 -11.12 2.39
C TYR A 4 4.39 -11.97 1.38
N HIS A 5 5.72 -11.94 1.42
CA HIS A 5 6.59 -12.56 0.41
C HIS A 5 6.37 -14.08 0.30
N TYR A 6 6.39 -14.77 1.45
CA TYR A 6 6.18 -16.22 1.49
C TYR A 6 4.73 -16.61 1.13
N VAL A 7 3.76 -15.90 1.70
CA VAL A 7 2.33 -16.24 1.55
C VAL A 7 1.90 -16.15 0.10
N PHE A 8 2.29 -15.10 -0.62
CA PHE A 8 1.96 -14.97 -2.04
C PHE A 8 2.59 -16.11 -2.87
N ARG A 9 3.84 -16.48 -2.60
CA ARG A 9 4.49 -17.56 -3.37
C ARG A 9 3.89 -18.94 -3.08
N GLU A 10 3.58 -19.24 -1.82
CA GLU A 10 3.05 -20.55 -1.41
C GLU A 10 1.57 -20.72 -1.77
N TYR A 11 0.79 -19.62 -1.78
CA TYR A 11 -0.65 -19.65 -1.97
C TYR A 11 -1.12 -18.66 -3.06
N PRO A 12 -0.70 -18.85 -4.33
CA PRO A 12 -0.97 -17.88 -5.40
C PRO A 12 -2.46 -17.76 -5.76
N ASP A 13 -3.24 -18.83 -5.55
CA ASP A 13 -4.69 -18.88 -5.78
C ASP A 13 -5.52 -18.36 -4.60
N SER A 14 -4.86 -18.04 -3.47
CA SER A 14 -5.55 -17.62 -2.25
C SER A 14 -5.79 -16.11 -2.21
N LYS A 15 -6.91 -15.76 -1.58
CA LYS A 15 -7.16 -14.40 -1.10
C LYS A 15 -6.35 -14.18 0.18
N VAL A 16 -5.58 -13.11 0.24
CA VAL A 16 -4.67 -12.86 1.38
C VAL A 16 -5.06 -11.57 2.07
N ILE A 17 -5.14 -11.60 3.40
CA ILE A 17 -5.26 -10.41 4.22
C ILE A 17 -3.99 -10.27 5.07
N THR A 18 -3.32 -9.13 4.98
CA THR A 18 -2.18 -8.79 5.83
C THR A 18 -2.61 -7.88 6.96
N VAL A 19 -2.18 -8.18 8.17
CA VAL A 19 -2.30 -7.34 9.37
C VAL A 19 -0.95 -7.33 10.10
N ASP A 20 -0.67 -6.25 10.81
CA ASP A 20 0.45 -6.13 11.76
C ASP A 20 0.09 -6.75 13.13
N ASP A 21 1.08 -7.33 13.81
CA ASP A 21 0.96 -8.02 15.09
C ASP A 21 1.01 -7.08 16.32
N ASP A 22 1.30 -5.81 16.11
CA ASP A 22 1.43 -4.77 17.14
C ASP A 22 0.23 -3.81 17.22
N LEU A 23 -0.87 -4.11 16.52
CA LEU A 23 -2.05 -3.25 16.42
C LEU A 23 -3.34 -3.96 16.88
N ILE A 24 -4.20 -3.22 17.59
CA ILE A 24 -5.58 -3.60 17.88
C ILE A 24 -6.48 -3.01 16.80
N TYR A 25 -7.11 -3.88 16.02
CA TYR A 25 -7.96 -3.50 14.90
C TYR A 25 -9.44 -3.35 15.31
N PRO A 26 -10.21 -2.49 14.61
CA PRO A 26 -11.67 -2.49 14.69
C PRO A 26 -12.25 -3.88 14.42
N ARG A 27 -13.34 -4.23 15.11
CA ARG A 27 -13.93 -5.59 15.02
C ARG A 27 -14.36 -5.95 13.58
N ASN A 28 -14.75 -4.97 12.78
CA ASN A 28 -15.21 -5.15 11.40
C ASN A 28 -14.09 -5.06 10.34
N THR A 29 -12.81 -5.04 10.72
CA THR A 29 -11.68 -4.90 9.78
C THR A 29 -11.71 -5.92 8.64
N VAL A 30 -11.89 -7.20 8.96
CA VAL A 30 -11.91 -8.28 7.95
C VAL A 30 -13.20 -8.25 7.15
N GLU A 31 -14.35 -8.08 7.82
CA GLU A 31 -15.66 -7.98 7.17
C GLU A 31 -15.70 -6.86 6.12
N ARG A 32 -15.15 -5.70 6.46
CA ARG A 32 -15.09 -4.55 5.56
C ARG A 32 -14.21 -4.83 4.35
N LEU A 33 -13.02 -5.41 4.55
CA LEU A 33 -12.12 -5.79 3.46
C LEU A 33 -12.75 -6.81 2.51
N LEU A 34 -13.44 -7.82 3.05
CA LEU A 34 -14.17 -8.80 2.26
C LEU A 34 -15.34 -8.18 1.51
N SER A 35 -16.11 -7.31 2.16
CA SER A 35 -17.23 -6.61 1.51
C SER A 35 -16.76 -5.75 0.34
N LEU A 36 -15.61 -5.08 0.48
CA LEU A 36 -14.98 -4.33 -0.61
C LEU A 36 -14.52 -5.27 -1.73
N SER A 37 -13.88 -6.40 -1.41
CA SER A 37 -13.37 -7.30 -2.45
C SER A 37 -14.46 -8.02 -3.22
N TYR A 38 -15.64 -8.25 -2.63
CA TYR A 38 -16.79 -8.76 -3.35
C TYR A 38 -17.41 -7.72 -4.29
N GLN A 39 -17.45 -6.45 -3.90
CA GLN A 39 -17.99 -5.37 -4.73
C GLN A 39 -17.01 -4.93 -5.83
N TYR A 40 -15.72 -5.03 -5.56
CA TYR A 40 -14.63 -4.60 -6.44
C TYR A 40 -13.63 -5.75 -6.64
N PRO A 41 -14.03 -6.79 -7.41
CA PRO A 41 -13.15 -7.92 -7.69
C PRO A 41 -11.85 -7.46 -8.39
N ASP A 42 -10.80 -8.26 -8.23
CA ASP A 42 -9.47 -8.04 -8.84
C ASP A 42 -8.77 -6.74 -8.42
N THR A 43 -9.21 -6.13 -7.31
CA THR A 43 -8.55 -4.96 -6.70
C THR A 43 -7.95 -5.30 -5.35
N VAL A 44 -6.84 -4.62 -5.03
CA VAL A 44 -6.33 -4.59 -3.65
C VAL A 44 -7.27 -3.74 -2.82
N CYS A 45 -7.71 -4.21 -1.65
CA CYS A 45 -8.63 -3.46 -0.81
C CYS A 45 -7.94 -3.06 0.50
N GLY A 46 -8.08 -1.80 0.92
CA GLY A 46 -7.47 -1.29 2.14
C GLY A 46 -8.43 -0.50 3.00
N ASN A 47 -8.35 -0.66 4.32
CA ASN A 47 -9.17 0.15 5.23
C ASN A 47 -8.59 1.55 5.49
N VAL A 48 -7.27 1.70 5.38
CA VAL A 48 -6.57 2.98 5.47
C VAL A 48 -5.93 3.27 4.12
N ILE A 49 -6.35 4.38 3.51
CA ILE A 49 -5.93 4.76 2.16
C ILE A 49 -5.24 6.12 2.19
N ARG A 50 -4.19 6.25 1.39
CA ARG A 50 -3.67 7.54 0.94
C ARG A 50 -3.89 7.69 -0.56
N LYS A 51 -4.02 8.93 -1.00
CA LYS A 51 -4.08 9.26 -2.42
C LYS A 51 -2.78 9.93 -2.85
N ILE A 52 -2.11 9.36 -3.84
CA ILE A 52 -0.92 9.93 -4.48
C ILE A 52 -1.32 11.27 -5.10
N HIS A 53 -0.45 12.27 -4.94
CA HIS A 53 -0.62 13.57 -5.58
C HIS A 53 0.56 13.84 -6.52
N MET A 54 0.27 14.45 -7.66
CA MET A 54 1.27 14.85 -8.66
C MET A 54 1.47 16.37 -8.59
N ASP A 55 2.73 16.81 -8.64
CA ASP A 55 3.09 18.21 -8.88
C ASP A 55 3.49 18.31 -10.37
N GLY A 56 2.52 18.61 -11.24
CA GLY A 56 2.72 18.54 -12.70
C GLY A 56 2.85 17.10 -13.19
N ASN A 57 3.95 16.78 -13.87
CA ASN A 57 4.21 15.43 -14.42
C ASN A 57 5.02 14.54 -13.47
N SER A 58 5.28 14.98 -12.23
CA SER A 58 6.10 14.24 -11.26
C SER A 58 5.33 14.00 -9.98
N PHE A 59 5.67 12.92 -9.27
CA PHE A 59 5.11 12.66 -7.95
C PHE A 59 5.47 13.77 -6.97
N SER A 60 4.45 14.25 -6.25
CA SER A 60 4.67 15.11 -5.10
C SER A 60 5.25 14.32 -3.92
N VAL A 61 5.86 15.04 -2.97
CA VAL A 61 6.38 14.43 -1.73
C VAL A 61 5.29 13.71 -0.94
N TYR A 62 5.63 12.57 -0.32
CA TYR A 62 4.75 11.65 0.39
C TYR A 62 3.87 12.35 1.44
N ARG A 63 4.38 13.39 2.10
CA ARG A 63 3.61 14.18 3.08
C ARG A 63 2.41 14.92 2.48
N LYS A 64 2.44 15.24 1.18
CA LYS A 64 1.32 15.88 0.46
C LYS A 64 0.25 14.85 0.06
N TRP A 65 0.53 13.55 0.14
CA TRP A 65 -0.43 12.52 -0.23
C TRP A 65 -1.57 12.48 0.80
N THR A 66 -2.77 12.79 0.34
CA THR A 66 -3.95 13.01 1.18
C THR A 66 -4.34 11.72 1.89
N LYS A 67 -4.54 11.79 3.21
CA LYS A 67 -5.15 10.71 3.98
C LYS A 67 -6.65 10.70 3.71
N VAL A 68 -7.17 9.55 3.30
CA VAL A 68 -8.60 9.37 3.09
C VAL A 68 -9.22 8.80 4.35
N PHE A 69 -10.12 9.55 4.98
CA PHE A 69 -10.85 9.12 6.19
C PHE A 69 -12.30 8.80 5.90
N THR A 70 -12.92 9.63 5.07
CA THR A 70 -14.30 9.51 4.61
C THR A 70 -14.34 9.93 3.15
N MET A 71 -14.76 9.03 2.27
CA MET A 71 -15.06 9.33 0.87
C MET A 71 -15.95 8.23 0.30
N PRO A 72 -16.68 8.45 -0.80
CA PRO A 72 -17.34 7.36 -1.52
C PRO A 72 -16.31 6.28 -1.84
N VAL A 73 -16.70 5.01 -1.73
CA VAL A 73 -15.81 3.91 -2.10
C VAL A 73 -15.37 4.09 -3.54
N ASN A 74 -14.06 4.02 -3.80
CA ASN A 74 -13.51 4.11 -5.14
C ASN A 74 -12.32 3.18 -5.35
N SER A 75 -12.14 2.74 -6.60
CA SER A 75 -10.99 1.96 -7.05
C SER A 75 -10.12 2.81 -7.95
N SER A 76 -8.86 3.03 -7.57
CA SER A 76 -7.98 3.92 -8.33
C SER A 76 -6.52 3.45 -8.29
N LEU A 77 -5.80 3.72 -9.39
CA LEU A 77 -4.33 3.64 -9.41
C LEU A 77 -3.69 4.71 -8.53
N GLN A 78 -4.44 5.75 -8.17
CA GLN A 78 -3.97 6.82 -7.29
C GLN A 78 -4.04 6.46 -5.80
N ASN A 79 -4.80 5.42 -5.47
CA ASN A 79 -4.97 4.98 -4.10
C ASN A 79 -3.77 4.10 -3.68
N VAL A 80 -3.33 4.25 -2.44
CA VAL A 80 -2.28 3.46 -1.80
C VAL A 80 -2.86 2.89 -0.53
N ALA A 81 -2.85 1.56 -0.41
CA ALA A 81 -3.22 0.88 0.82
C ALA A 81 -2.07 1.01 1.83
N ILE A 82 -2.42 1.33 3.07
CA ILE A 82 -1.45 1.52 4.16
C ILE A 82 -1.52 0.31 5.08
N GLY A 83 -0.38 -0.37 5.29
CA GLY A 83 -0.30 -1.67 5.96
C GLY A 83 -0.98 -1.72 7.33
N CYS A 84 -0.86 -0.63 8.10
CA CYS A 84 -1.44 -0.54 9.44
C CYS A 84 -2.97 -0.57 9.46
N GLY A 85 -3.66 -0.42 8.32
CA GLY A 85 -5.12 -0.52 8.24
C GLY A 85 -5.64 -1.96 8.06
N GLY A 86 -4.76 -2.91 7.77
CA GLY A 86 -5.14 -4.18 7.18
C GLY A 86 -5.41 -4.02 5.69
N ILE A 87 -4.89 -4.97 4.90
CA ILE A 87 -4.98 -4.94 3.44
C ILE A 87 -5.38 -6.32 2.93
N TYR A 88 -6.34 -6.37 2.02
CA TYR A 88 -6.72 -7.54 1.26
C TYR A 88 -6.07 -7.49 -0.13
N TYR A 89 -5.55 -8.64 -0.57
CA TYR A 89 -4.97 -8.86 -1.88
C TYR A 89 -5.74 -9.95 -2.62
N PRO A 90 -6.17 -9.70 -3.88
CA PRO A 90 -6.77 -10.73 -4.71
C PRO A 90 -5.70 -11.72 -5.21
N PRO A 91 -6.07 -12.94 -5.63
CA PRO A 91 -5.14 -13.89 -6.24
C PRO A 91 -4.41 -13.28 -7.46
N HIS A 92 -3.20 -13.73 -7.74
CA HIS A 92 -2.44 -13.41 -8.97
C HIS A 92 -2.23 -11.91 -9.30
N TRP A 93 -2.37 -11.02 -8.31
CA TRP A 93 -2.25 -9.57 -8.51
C TRP A 93 -0.81 -9.11 -8.85
N TYR A 94 0.19 -9.92 -8.49
CA TYR A 94 1.62 -9.61 -8.58
C TYR A 94 2.33 -10.38 -9.71
N GLY A 95 3.58 -10.01 -9.97
CA GLY A 95 4.49 -10.75 -10.86
C GLY A 95 5.79 -11.12 -10.14
N GLU A 96 6.67 -11.85 -10.82
CA GLU A 96 7.91 -12.40 -10.22
C GLU A 96 8.81 -11.33 -9.59
N GLU A 97 8.86 -10.13 -10.15
CA GLU A 97 9.66 -9.03 -9.62
C GLU A 97 9.27 -8.61 -8.20
N LEU A 98 8.04 -8.90 -7.74
CA LEU A 98 7.64 -8.64 -6.36
C LEU A 98 8.56 -9.35 -5.37
N PHE A 99 9.17 -10.46 -5.78
CA PHE A 99 10.00 -11.33 -4.95
C PHE A 99 11.52 -11.07 -5.10
N ASP A 100 11.93 -10.13 -5.95
CA ASP A 100 13.34 -9.84 -6.18
C ASP A 100 13.96 -9.12 -4.97
N TRP A 101 14.65 -9.90 -4.14
CA TRP A 101 15.27 -9.38 -2.92
C TRP A 101 16.39 -8.38 -3.19
N LYS A 102 17.05 -8.47 -4.35
CA LYS A 102 18.11 -7.52 -4.73
C LYS A 102 17.50 -6.15 -4.97
N ILE A 103 16.43 -6.08 -5.76
CA ILE A 103 15.71 -4.83 -6.04
C ILE A 103 15.11 -4.26 -4.76
N ILE A 104 14.46 -5.09 -3.93
CA ILE A 104 13.90 -4.64 -2.64
C ILE A 104 14.98 -4.02 -1.76
N SER A 105 16.10 -4.73 -1.56
CA SER A 105 17.17 -4.30 -0.67
C SER A 105 17.84 -3.01 -1.13
N GLU A 106 17.94 -2.81 -2.45
CA GLU A 106 18.60 -1.64 -3.05
C GLU A 106 17.68 -0.41 -3.09
N HIS A 107 16.42 -0.59 -3.52
CA HIS A 107 15.55 0.54 -3.84
C HIS A 107 14.51 0.85 -2.76
N CYS A 108 14.06 -0.15 -2.02
CA CYS A 108 12.96 0.02 -1.07
C CYS A 108 13.06 -0.94 0.13
N PRO A 109 14.11 -0.87 0.97
CA PRO A 109 14.33 -1.83 2.06
C PRO A 109 13.37 -1.70 3.26
N SER A 110 12.69 -0.56 3.44
CA SER A 110 11.95 -0.25 4.67
C SER A 110 10.52 0.26 4.46
N ALA A 111 10.04 0.32 3.22
CA ALA A 111 8.72 0.87 2.89
C ALA A 111 7.87 -0.13 2.09
N ASP A 112 7.41 -1.18 2.77
CA ASP A 112 6.52 -2.23 2.24
C ASP A 112 5.35 -1.68 1.41
N ASP A 113 4.62 -0.69 1.94
CA ASP A 113 3.47 -0.09 1.25
C ASP A 113 3.86 0.53 -0.11
N LEU A 114 5.05 1.15 -0.20
CA LEU A 114 5.54 1.76 -1.43
C LEU A 114 6.01 0.70 -2.44
N TRP A 115 6.67 -0.35 -1.96
CA TRP A 115 7.08 -1.48 -2.80
C TRP A 115 5.87 -2.19 -3.43
N LEU A 116 4.86 -2.49 -2.61
CA LEU A 116 3.61 -3.10 -3.04
C LEU A 116 2.91 -2.17 -4.04
N LYS A 117 2.83 -0.87 -3.74
CA LYS A 117 2.23 0.11 -4.63
C LYS A 117 2.92 0.20 -6.00
N ALA A 118 4.25 0.16 -6.04
CA ALA A 118 4.98 0.18 -7.30
C ALA A 118 4.64 -1.04 -8.17
N ASN A 119 4.54 -2.22 -7.56
CA ASN A 119 4.12 -3.45 -8.25
C ASN A 119 2.66 -3.38 -8.73
N GLU A 120 1.75 -2.82 -7.93
CA GLU A 120 0.36 -2.55 -8.33
C GLU A 120 0.31 -1.66 -9.58
N LEU A 121 1.10 -0.57 -9.62
CA LEU A 121 1.17 0.33 -10.77
C LEU A 121 1.67 -0.38 -12.03
N LYS A 122 2.75 -1.16 -11.92
CA LYS A 122 3.30 -1.93 -13.05
C LYS A 122 2.28 -2.87 -13.68
N ARG A 123 1.43 -3.48 -12.85
CA ARG A 123 0.41 -4.43 -13.30
C ARG A 123 -0.97 -3.81 -13.49
N ARG A 124 -1.08 -2.49 -13.32
CA ARG A 124 -2.34 -1.72 -13.40
C ARG A 124 -3.43 -2.24 -12.46
N VAL A 125 -3.02 -2.78 -11.31
CA VAL A 125 -3.94 -3.20 -10.25
C VAL A 125 -4.39 -1.97 -9.47
N LYS A 126 -5.71 -1.74 -9.43
CA LYS A 126 -6.29 -0.63 -8.68
C LYS A 126 -6.34 -0.98 -7.19
N VAL A 127 -6.27 0.06 -6.36
CA VAL A 127 -6.54 -0.03 -4.94
C VAL A 127 -7.91 0.55 -4.64
N THR A 128 -8.73 -0.24 -3.96
CA THR A 128 -10.08 0.10 -3.51
C THR A 128 -10.08 0.44 -2.03
N GLY A 129 -10.77 1.52 -1.69
CA GLY A 129 -11.09 1.85 -0.31
C GLY A 129 -11.99 3.08 -0.25
N GLY A 130 -12.04 3.74 0.91
CA GLY A 130 -13.10 4.70 1.22
C GLY A 130 -14.30 3.99 1.83
N GLY A 131 -15.47 4.62 1.78
CA GLY A 131 -16.70 4.25 2.47
C GLY A 131 -16.87 5.00 3.80
N GLU A 132 -17.62 4.39 4.73
CA GLU A 132 -17.81 4.92 6.08
C GLU A 132 -16.47 5.12 6.81
N PHE A 133 -16.48 5.96 7.84
CA PHE A 133 -15.27 6.20 8.63
C PHE A 133 -14.72 4.90 9.22
N TYR A 134 -13.43 4.65 8.98
CA TYR A 134 -12.69 3.56 9.61
C TYR A 134 -11.70 4.14 10.63
N PRO A 135 -11.88 3.87 11.94
CA PRO A 135 -10.94 4.34 12.94
C PRO A 135 -9.59 3.66 12.73
N ARG A 136 -8.50 4.42 12.86
CA ARG A 136 -7.16 3.85 12.77
C ARG A 136 -6.96 2.81 13.89
N PRO A 137 -6.33 1.65 13.60
CA PRO A 137 -5.98 0.68 14.62
C PRO A 137 -5.14 1.29 15.74
N ILE A 138 -5.34 0.78 16.95
CA ILE A 138 -4.71 1.28 18.16
C ILE A 138 -3.38 0.57 18.33
N GLU A 139 -2.30 1.33 18.49
CA GLU A 139 -0.98 0.78 18.76
C GLU A 139 -0.92 0.13 20.14
N LEU A 140 -0.39 -1.10 20.23
CA LEU A 140 -0.15 -1.74 21.51
C LEU A 140 0.95 -0.98 22.28
N PRO A 141 0.76 -0.67 23.57
CA PRO A 141 1.77 0.00 24.39
C PRO A 141 3.13 -0.71 24.34
N GLN A 142 4.22 0.05 24.41
CA GLN A 142 5.63 -0.42 24.46
C GLN A 142 6.24 -1.00 23.15
N THR A 143 5.47 -1.20 22.08
CA THR A 143 5.98 -1.69 20.78
C THR A 143 6.72 -0.62 19.96
N GLN A 144 6.52 0.67 20.29
CA GLN A 144 6.89 1.81 19.43
C GLN A 144 8.24 2.47 19.74
N ASN A 145 9.05 1.89 20.62
CA ASN A 145 10.36 2.44 20.98
C ASN A 145 11.33 2.53 19.78
N ASN A 146 11.05 1.82 18.66
CA ASN A 146 11.83 1.82 17.43
C ASN A 146 10.98 1.80 16.14
N SER A 147 9.83 2.48 16.11
CA SER A 147 8.88 2.30 15.01
C SER A 147 9.35 2.79 13.64
N LEU A 148 9.08 1.97 12.61
CA LEU A 148 9.42 2.26 11.22
C LEU A 148 8.83 3.59 10.74
N GLN A 149 7.64 3.95 11.23
CA GLN A 149 7.01 5.22 10.89
C GLN A 149 7.87 6.43 11.29
N LYS A 150 8.49 6.41 12.49
CA LYS A 150 9.38 7.49 12.95
C LYS A 150 10.68 7.54 12.14
N LYS A 151 11.21 6.39 11.73
CA LYS A 151 12.41 6.31 10.88
C LYS A 151 12.13 6.78 9.45
N ASN A 152 11.01 6.35 8.86
CA ASN A 152 10.68 6.61 7.46
C ASN A 152 10.19 8.05 7.20
N ASN A 153 9.39 8.61 8.12
CA ASN A 153 8.91 10.00 8.04
C ASN A 153 9.72 10.98 8.91
N GLY A 154 10.83 10.53 9.50
CA GLY A 154 11.72 11.37 10.32
C GLY A 154 12.61 12.31 9.48
N LYS A 155 13.70 12.81 10.08
CA LYS A 155 14.62 13.81 9.49
C LYS A 155 15.18 13.44 8.10
N THR A 156 15.18 12.17 7.72
CA THR A 156 15.82 11.64 6.51
C THR A 156 14.86 11.40 5.33
N ASN A 157 13.55 11.58 5.52
CA ASN A 157 12.50 11.47 4.49
C ASN A 157 12.63 10.22 3.60
N LEU A 158 12.77 9.04 4.21
CA LEU A 158 13.11 7.80 3.52
C LEU A 158 11.99 7.29 2.62
N ASN A 159 10.73 7.62 2.90
CA ASN A 159 9.62 7.29 2.00
C ASN A 159 9.80 7.97 0.63
N ASP A 160 10.10 9.27 0.63
CA ASP A 160 10.34 10.01 -0.61
C ASP A 160 11.58 9.51 -1.37
N LYS A 161 12.65 9.14 -0.65
CA LYS A 161 13.86 8.57 -1.27
C LYS A 161 13.60 7.22 -1.93
N GLN A 162 12.93 6.31 -1.23
CA GLN A 162 12.61 4.97 -1.76
C GLN A 162 11.62 5.07 -2.93
N TRP A 163 10.59 5.92 -2.81
CA TRP A 163 9.64 6.13 -3.90
C TRP A 163 10.30 6.72 -5.14
N LYS A 164 11.20 7.71 -4.96
CA LYS A 164 11.98 8.27 -6.06
C LYS A 164 12.86 7.21 -6.72
N SER A 165 13.52 6.38 -5.93
CA SER A 165 14.38 5.30 -6.45
C SER A 165 13.58 4.28 -7.28
N LEU A 166 12.40 3.88 -6.80
CA LEU A 166 11.49 3.01 -7.55
C LEU A 166 10.96 3.69 -8.83
N ASN A 167 10.66 5.00 -8.77
CA ASN A 167 10.25 5.76 -9.95
C ASN A 167 11.37 5.84 -11.01
N GLU A 168 12.61 6.05 -10.59
CA GLU A 168 13.75 6.10 -11.50
C GLU A 168 13.98 4.75 -12.20
N LEU A 169 13.84 3.65 -11.46
CA LEU A 169 13.98 2.28 -11.95
C LEU A 169 12.88 1.89 -12.95
N TRP A 170 11.63 2.22 -12.65
CA TRP A 170 10.46 1.68 -13.38
C TRP A 170 9.58 2.71 -14.08
N LYS A 171 9.94 4.00 -14.05
CA LYS A 171 9.16 5.11 -14.65
C LYS A 171 7.69 5.09 -14.21
N LEU A 172 7.49 4.99 -12.89
CA LEU A 172 6.17 4.85 -12.28
C LEU A 172 5.24 6.03 -12.56
N ASP A 173 5.79 7.24 -12.73
CA ASP A 173 5.09 8.47 -13.09
C ASP A 173 4.47 8.40 -14.48
N GLU A 174 5.18 7.84 -15.45
CA GLU A 174 4.64 7.56 -16.79
C GLU A 174 3.48 6.56 -16.70
N LEU A 175 3.68 5.46 -15.97
CA LEU A 175 2.64 4.45 -15.75
C LEU A 175 1.39 5.02 -15.07
N TYR A 176 1.59 6.00 -14.18
CA TYR A 176 0.55 6.73 -13.47
C TYR A 176 -0.22 7.70 -14.37
N CYS A 177 0.48 8.45 -15.23
CA CYS A 177 -0.09 9.50 -16.08
C CYS A 177 -0.87 8.99 -17.29
N ILE A 178 -0.63 7.75 -17.74
CA ILE A 178 -1.22 7.20 -18.97
C ILE A 178 -2.77 7.30 -19.02
N ASN A 179 -3.48 7.37 -17.88
CA ASN A 179 -4.94 7.55 -17.85
C ASN A 179 -5.43 8.66 -16.90
N GLY A 180 -4.68 9.77 -16.79
CA GLY A 180 -5.14 10.98 -16.09
C GLY A 180 -6.14 11.85 -16.87
N LYS A 181 -6.62 11.38 -18.02
CA LYS A 181 -7.64 12.00 -18.88
C LYS A 181 -8.84 11.08 -19.01
#